data_AF-A0A915YU88-F1
#
_entry.id   AF-A0A915YU88-F1
#
_cell.length_a   1.000
_cell.length_b   1.000
_cell.length_c   1.000
_cell.angle_alpha   90.00
_cell.angle_beta   90.00
_cell.angle_gamma   90.00
#
_symmetry.space_group_name_H-M   'P 1'
#
loop_
_entity.id
_entity.type
_entity.pdbx_description
1 polymer ?
#
loop_
_entity_poly.entity_id
_entity_poly.type
_entity_poly.pdbx_seq_one_letter_code
_entity_poly.pdbx_strand_id
1 'polypeptide(L)'
;MSKHLELHNRFNEHLINKNYSFDNHSKYSPHSKLTSTLVVMAPRTFVNNIINALRVVSYRKKTVGTIGSTGYSTAKEDKKLNAAIKYCTDLVKKHDPENYILSTFYPKHLQKVYFAIRALNIELIMIRESTTKPQLGNLRMQFWRETIDKTFKGIPPQQPIAQVLYNSLEICQLSPLFFKRIIDERDAQLYDPPYINNKDLESYGENTASCLLYLHLQSLGVEDIQADHAASHIGKSIGIVTILRGFPYLVSKRRMLLPSAITSKYNISQEEIFRQGPVKGLEDAIFEIATLAHDHLLTARTFLQSTPNQALPALLSAVPCDLYLKRLEKYNFNVFDPKLAIRNWKLPFYLWYNYNKGTF
;
A
#
# COMPACT_ATOMS: atom_id res chain seq x y z
N MET A 1 24.18 -16.87 18.18
CA MET A 1 23.43 -18.00 17.60
C MET A 1 22.17 -18.37 18.40
N SER A 2 22.20 -18.33 19.75
CA SER A 2 21.05 -18.64 20.61
C SER A 2 19.81 -17.72 20.45
N LYS A 3 20.00 -16.39 20.42
CA LYS A 3 18.86 -15.44 20.29
C LYS A 3 18.16 -15.46 18.93
N HIS A 4 18.90 -15.74 17.86
CA HIS A 4 18.34 -15.90 16.51
C HIS A 4 17.36 -17.09 16.46
N LEU A 5 17.71 -18.20 17.10
CA LEU A 5 16.84 -19.37 17.14
C LEU A 5 15.60 -19.11 18.01
N GLU A 6 15.76 -18.39 19.12
CA GLU A 6 14.68 -18.11 20.07
C GLU A 6 13.57 -17.22 19.47
N LEU A 7 13.92 -16.10 18.83
CA LEU A 7 12.92 -15.21 18.21
C LEU A 7 12.25 -15.86 16.99
N HIS A 8 13.01 -16.57 16.16
CA HIS A 8 12.46 -17.31 15.03
C HIS A 8 11.53 -18.44 15.51
N ASN A 9 11.90 -19.17 16.56
CA ASN A 9 11.04 -20.19 17.16
C ASN A 9 9.78 -19.59 17.79
N ARG A 10 9.86 -18.44 18.47
CA ARG A 10 8.67 -17.74 19.01
C ARG A 10 7.75 -17.24 17.90
N PHE A 11 8.30 -16.70 16.81
CA PHE A 11 7.49 -16.31 15.65
C PHE A 11 6.79 -17.54 15.07
N ASN A 12 7.54 -18.61 14.80
CA ASN A 12 7.00 -19.85 14.27
C ASN A 12 5.98 -20.51 15.22
N GLU A 13 6.21 -20.51 16.54
CA GLU A 13 5.25 -21.00 17.53
C GLU A 13 3.98 -20.17 17.54
N HIS A 14 4.08 -18.84 17.43
CA HIS A 14 2.91 -17.96 17.27
C HIS A 14 2.16 -18.25 15.98
N LEU A 15 2.87 -18.51 14.88
CA LEU A 15 2.28 -18.92 13.60
C LEU A 15 1.61 -20.31 13.70
N ILE A 16 2.24 -21.27 14.39
CA ILE A 16 1.74 -22.65 14.52
C ILE A 16 0.53 -22.71 15.45
N ASN A 17 0.57 -22.01 16.59
CA ASN A 17 -0.53 -22.00 17.56
C ASN A 17 -1.81 -21.36 17.02
N LYS A 18 -1.73 -20.49 15.99
CA LYS A 18 -2.90 -19.96 15.28
C LYS A 18 -3.32 -20.80 14.07
N ASN A 19 -2.48 -21.72 13.59
CA ASN A 19 -2.80 -22.61 12.46
C ASN A 19 -3.46 -23.94 12.87
N TYR A 20 -3.62 -24.22 14.17
CA TYR A 20 -4.44 -25.35 14.65
C TYR A 20 -5.94 -24.99 14.67
N SER A 21 -6.51 -24.73 13.49
CA SER A 21 -7.96 -24.76 13.22
C SER A 21 -8.25 -24.96 11.71
N PHE A 22 -7.31 -25.56 10.97
CA PHE A 22 -7.58 -25.98 9.59
C PHE A 22 -7.41 -27.49 9.51
N ASP A 23 -8.54 -28.18 9.62
CA ASP A 23 -8.59 -29.63 9.52
C ASP A 23 -8.13 -30.12 8.15
N ASN A 24 -7.34 -31.18 8.26
CA ASN A 24 -6.85 -32.05 7.22
C ASN A 24 -7.97 -32.50 6.26
N HIS A 25 -7.80 -32.30 4.96
CA HIS A 25 -8.03 -33.34 3.95
C HIS A 25 -7.49 -32.92 2.58
N SER A 26 -6.31 -33.43 2.21
CA SER A 26 -6.00 -33.81 0.83
C SER A 26 -4.72 -34.65 0.82
N LYS A 27 -4.90 -35.96 0.65
CA LYS A 27 -3.83 -36.93 0.37
C LYS A 27 -3.38 -36.75 -1.08
N TYR A 28 -2.07 -36.68 -1.33
CA TYR A 28 -1.30 -37.54 -2.27
C TYR A 28 0.15 -37.02 -2.41
N SER A 29 1.07 -37.97 -2.55
CA SER A 29 2.54 -37.93 -2.41
C SER A 29 3.20 -38.35 -3.75
N PRO A 30 4.53 -38.55 -3.91
CA PRO A 30 5.68 -37.63 -3.82
C PRO A 30 6.63 -37.70 -5.06
N HIS A 31 7.75 -36.97 -4.98
CA HIS A 31 9.04 -37.06 -5.71
C HIS A 31 9.34 -36.00 -6.80
N SER A 32 10.31 -35.12 -6.52
CA SER A 32 11.70 -35.32 -6.98
C SER A 32 12.63 -34.21 -6.45
N LYS A 33 13.77 -34.63 -5.91
CA LYS A 33 14.93 -33.78 -5.64
C LYS A 33 15.51 -33.34 -6.99
N LEU A 34 16.03 -32.11 -7.09
CA LEU A 34 17.29 -31.83 -7.77
C LEU A 34 17.82 -30.44 -7.39
N THR A 35 19.09 -30.45 -7.05
CA THR A 35 19.96 -29.38 -6.60
C THR A 35 20.48 -28.52 -7.76
N SER A 36 20.72 -27.23 -7.44
CA SER A 36 21.81 -26.36 -7.89
C SER A 36 22.07 -26.11 -9.39
N THR A 37 22.24 -24.80 -9.67
CA THR A 37 23.07 -24.20 -10.73
C THR A 37 22.38 -23.91 -12.05
N LEU A 38 22.01 -22.64 -12.25
CA LEU A 38 22.35 -21.85 -13.45
C LEU A 38 21.97 -20.38 -13.22
N VAL A 39 22.99 -19.58 -12.96
CA VAL A 39 23.03 -18.17 -13.33
C VAL A 39 23.12 -18.14 -14.86
N VAL A 40 22.29 -17.31 -15.51
CA VAL A 40 22.52 -16.58 -16.78
C VAL A 40 21.17 -16.36 -17.50
N MET A 41 20.95 -15.10 -17.88
CA MET A 41 19.99 -14.57 -18.87
C MET A 41 18.50 -14.52 -18.53
N ALA A 42 18.05 -13.32 -18.12
CA ALA A 42 16.66 -12.89 -18.30
C ALA A 42 16.47 -12.35 -19.73
N PRO A 43 15.59 -12.92 -20.58
CA PRO A 43 15.28 -12.33 -21.87
C PRO A 43 14.14 -11.30 -21.73
N ARG A 44 14.31 -10.17 -22.43
CA ARG A 44 13.36 -9.05 -22.62
C ARG A 44 12.00 -9.45 -23.24
N THR A 45 11.70 -10.74 -23.36
CA THR A 45 10.52 -11.30 -24.02
C THR A 45 9.34 -11.54 -23.07
N PHE A 46 9.55 -11.52 -21.75
CA PHE A 46 8.46 -11.72 -20.77
C PHE A 46 7.46 -10.55 -20.72
N VAL A 47 7.89 -9.33 -21.09
CA VAL A 47 7.03 -8.13 -21.08
C VAL A 47 6.03 -8.12 -22.25
N ASN A 48 6.37 -8.74 -23.38
CA ASN A 48 5.52 -8.69 -24.58
C ASN A 48 4.41 -9.76 -24.58
N ASN A 49 4.60 -10.90 -23.89
CA ASN A 49 3.59 -11.96 -23.86
C ASN A 49 2.41 -11.65 -22.93
N ILE A 50 2.55 -10.73 -21.98
CA ILE A 50 1.42 -10.22 -21.16
C ILE A 50 0.54 -9.25 -21.97
N ILE A 51 1.07 -8.63 -23.04
CA ILE A 51 0.35 -7.63 -23.85
C ILE A 51 -0.65 -8.27 -24.82
N ASN A 52 -0.45 -9.53 -25.22
CA ASN A 52 -1.27 -10.18 -26.26
C ASN A 52 -2.45 -11.04 -25.73
N ALA A 53 -2.56 -11.27 -24.42
CA ALA A 53 -3.61 -12.13 -23.84
C ALA A 53 -4.91 -11.39 -23.42
N LEU A 54 -5.07 -10.09 -23.72
CA LEU A 54 -6.22 -9.28 -23.28
C LEU A 54 -7.05 -8.65 -24.41
N ARG A 55 -7.07 -9.27 -25.60
CA ARG A 55 -8.04 -8.93 -26.66
C ARG A 55 -9.16 -9.96 -26.67
N VAL A 56 -10.33 -9.55 -26.18
CA VAL A 56 -11.68 -9.70 -26.77
C VAL A 56 -12.70 -9.43 -25.66
N VAL A 57 -13.19 -8.19 -25.57
CA VAL A 57 -14.61 -7.90 -25.30
C VAL A 57 -14.93 -6.61 -26.06
N SER A 58 -15.63 -6.77 -27.18
CA SER A 58 -16.18 -5.64 -27.95
C SER A 58 -17.43 -5.15 -27.23
N TYR A 59 -17.42 -3.91 -26.73
CA TYR A 59 -18.63 -3.25 -26.22
C TYR A 59 -19.18 -2.26 -27.25
N ARG A 60 -20.48 -2.41 -27.51
CA ARG A 60 -21.29 -1.75 -28.54
C ARG A 60 -21.49 -0.27 -28.20
N LYS A 61 -20.90 0.64 -29.01
CA LYS A 61 -21.21 2.08 -28.95
C LYS A 61 -22.68 2.31 -29.33
N LYS A 62 -23.46 2.93 -28.44
CA LYS A 62 -24.73 3.58 -28.83
C LYS A 62 -24.38 4.84 -29.62
N THR A 63 -24.81 4.89 -30.87
CA THR A 63 -24.80 6.07 -31.73
C THR A 63 -25.87 7.04 -31.28
N VAL A 64 -25.49 8.26 -30.91
CA VAL A 64 -26.37 9.43 -30.85
C VAL A 64 -25.88 10.42 -31.89
N GLY A 65 -26.82 10.97 -32.66
CA GLY A 65 -26.62 11.68 -33.91
C GLY A 65 -25.82 12.98 -33.82
N THR A 66 -25.20 13.29 -34.95
CA THR A 66 -24.34 14.43 -35.27
C THR A 66 -25.11 15.77 -35.29
N ILE A 67 -24.44 16.87 -34.92
CA ILE A 67 -24.35 18.16 -35.66
C ILE A 67 -23.23 19.03 -35.04
N GLY A 68 -22.27 19.46 -35.88
CA GLY A 68 -21.66 20.81 -35.88
C GLY A 68 -20.67 21.24 -34.79
N SER A 69 -19.39 21.44 -35.20
CA SER A 69 -18.38 22.37 -34.64
C SER A 69 -17.81 22.16 -33.22
N THR A 70 -17.06 21.09 -32.95
CA THR A 70 -16.34 20.91 -31.65
C THR A 70 -15.00 20.16 -31.72
N GLY A 71 -14.32 20.15 -32.88
CA GLY A 71 -13.07 19.38 -33.05
C GLY A 71 -11.82 19.95 -32.34
N TYR A 72 -11.78 21.26 -32.06
CA TYR A 72 -10.54 21.94 -31.60
C TYR A 72 -10.45 22.08 -30.07
N SER A 73 -11.58 22.17 -29.35
CA SER A 73 -11.59 22.28 -27.88
C SER A 73 -11.29 20.94 -27.21
N THR A 74 -11.91 19.87 -27.70
CA THR A 74 -11.77 18.50 -27.20
C THR A 74 -10.33 18.01 -27.30
N ALA A 75 -9.66 18.22 -28.43
CA ALA A 75 -8.25 17.83 -28.60
C ALA A 75 -7.29 18.53 -27.63
N LYS A 76 -7.55 19.79 -27.27
CA LYS A 76 -6.73 20.55 -26.31
C LYS A 76 -6.98 20.11 -24.88
N GLU A 77 -8.23 19.80 -24.54
CA GLU A 77 -8.64 19.26 -23.24
C GLU A 77 -8.08 17.85 -23.04
N ASP A 78 -8.18 16.97 -24.03
CA ASP A 78 -7.58 15.64 -24.03
C ASP A 78 -6.07 15.69 -23.85
N LYS A 79 -5.39 16.65 -24.49
CA LYS A 79 -3.95 16.85 -24.32
C LYS A 79 -3.59 17.26 -22.89
N LYS A 80 -4.37 18.14 -22.26
CA LYS A 80 -4.17 18.53 -20.85
C LYS A 80 -4.43 17.37 -19.91
N LEU A 81 -5.50 16.60 -20.12
CA LEU A 81 -5.83 15.43 -19.33
C LEU A 81 -4.71 14.37 -19.43
N ASN A 82 -4.22 14.08 -20.63
CA ASN A 82 -3.11 13.15 -20.84
C ASN A 82 -1.82 13.61 -20.13
N ALA A 83 -1.53 14.92 -20.15
CA ALA A 83 -0.41 15.47 -19.39
C ALA A 83 -0.60 15.29 -17.87
N ALA A 84 -1.82 15.46 -17.36
CA ALA A 84 -2.14 15.25 -15.95
C ALA A 84 -2.07 13.78 -15.53
N ILE A 85 -2.53 12.85 -16.38
CA ILE A 85 -2.37 11.39 -16.18
C ILE A 85 -0.89 11.03 -16.14
N LYS A 86 -0.10 11.59 -17.06
CA LYS A 86 1.35 11.39 -17.08
C LYS A 86 2.02 11.90 -15.79
N TYR A 87 1.64 13.08 -15.31
CA TYR A 87 2.11 13.61 -14.03
C TYR A 87 1.86 12.62 -12.88
N CYS A 88 0.62 12.12 -12.74
CA CYS A 88 0.27 11.18 -11.69
C CYS A 88 1.08 9.87 -11.80
N THR A 89 1.23 9.37 -13.03
CA THR A 89 1.98 8.14 -13.31
C THR A 89 3.47 8.30 -12.98
N ASP A 90 4.09 9.41 -13.39
CA ASP A 90 5.50 9.69 -13.16
C ASP A 90 5.79 9.93 -11.67
N LEU A 91 4.87 10.57 -10.94
CA LEU A 91 4.97 10.77 -9.49
C LEU A 91 5.00 9.42 -8.76
N VAL A 92 4.05 8.53 -9.07
CA VAL A 92 3.98 7.17 -8.50
C VAL A 92 5.20 6.35 -8.89
N LYS A 93 5.62 6.39 -10.15
CA LYS A 93 6.81 5.67 -10.62
C LYS A 93 8.08 6.08 -9.87
N LYS A 94 8.22 7.36 -9.53
CA LYS A 94 9.38 7.92 -8.84
C LYS A 94 9.38 7.59 -7.35
N HIS A 95 8.26 7.83 -6.66
CA HIS A 95 8.18 7.76 -5.20
C HIS A 95 7.66 6.42 -4.66
N ASP A 96 6.95 5.64 -5.47
CA ASP A 96 6.31 4.39 -5.06
C ASP A 96 6.39 3.30 -6.16
N PRO A 97 7.59 2.74 -6.39
CA PRO A 97 7.83 1.77 -7.46
C PRO A 97 7.12 0.43 -7.22
N GLU A 98 6.86 0.05 -5.96
CA GLU A 98 6.14 -1.19 -5.63
C GLU A 98 4.69 -1.08 -6.11
N ASN A 99 4.04 0.05 -5.81
CA ASN A 99 2.66 0.29 -6.23
C ASN A 99 2.54 0.69 -7.70
N TYR A 100 3.61 1.20 -8.33
CA TYR A 100 3.68 1.33 -9.78
C TYR A 100 3.57 -0.03 -10.48
N ILE A 101 4.24 -1.08 -9.98
CA ILE A 101 4.13 -2.44 -10.56
C ILE A 101 2.71 -2.98 -10.36
N LEU A 102 2.12 -2.77 -9.18
CA LEU A 102 0.74 -3.21 -8.88
C LEU A 102 -0.31 -2.64 -9.85
N SER A 103 -0.08 -1.46 -10.42
CA SER A 103 -0.97 -0.87 -11.43
C SER A 103 -1.20 -1.78 -12.65
N THR A 104 -0.27 -2.70 -12.93
CA THR A 104 -0.37 -3.64 -14.07
C THR A 104 -1.52 -4.64 -13.93
N PHE A 105 -1.97 -4.91 -12.69
CA PHE A 105 -3.09 -5.80 -12.40
C PHE A 105 -4.46 -5.10 -12.46
N TYR A 106 -4.47 -3.77 -12.60
CA TYR A 106 -5.70 -3.00 -12.79
C TYR A 106 -6.10 -2.96 -14.27
N PRO A 107 -7.42 -3.02 -14.57
CA PRO A 107 -7.94 -2.80 -15.91
C PRO A 107 -7.43 -1.47 -16.51
N LYS A 108 -7.08 -1.46 -17.81
CA LYS A 108 -6.43 -0.31 -18.47
C LYS A 108 -7.19 1.01 -18.31
N HIS A 109 -8.52 0.97 -18.37
CA HIS A 109 -9.36 2.16 -18.22
C HIS A 109 -9.38 2.72 -16.79
N LEU A 110 -9.07 1.89 -15.78
CA LEU A 110 -9.02 2.26 -14.37
C LEU A 110 -7.61 2.65 -13.89
N GLN A 111 -6.56 2.37 -14.68
CA GLN A 111 -5.18 2.70 -14.29
C GLN A 111 -4.99 4.20 -14.02
N LYS A 112 -5.66 5.08 -14.77
CA LYS A 112 -5.64 6.53 -14.50
C LYS A 112 -6.19 6.87 -13.11
N VAL A 113 -7.25 6.19 -12.68
CA VAL A 113 -7.89 6.38 -11.37
C VAL A 113 -6.95 5.91 -10.27
N TYR A 114 -6.37 4.72 -10.45
CA TYR A 114 -5.37 4.14 -9.55
C TYR A 114 -4.19 5.10 -9.33
N PHE A 115 -3.62 5.63 -10.42
CA PHE A 115 -2.51 6.57 -10.33
C PHE A 115 -2.90 7.90 -9.68
N ALA A 116 -4.11 8.40 -9.92
CA ALA A 116 -4.57 9.65 -9.29
C ALA A 116 -4.73 9.50 -7.77
N ILE A 117 -5.35 8.40 -7.30
CA ILE A 117 -5.49 8.09 -5.87
C ILE A 117 -4.11 7.97 -5.21
N ARG A 118 -3.19 7.22 -5.84
CA ARG A 118 -1.82 7.04 -5.33
C ARG A 118 -1.00 8.33 -5.36
N ALA A 119 -1.14 9.14 -6.41
CA ALA A 119 -0.44 10.41 -6.55
C ALA A 119 -0.88 11.40 -5.45
N LEU A 120 -2.17 11.48 -5.16
CA LEU A 120 -2.66 12.29 -4.03
C LEU A 120 -2.02 11.84 -2.71
N ASN A 121 -1.99 10.54 -2.43
CA ASN A 121 -1.36 10.03 -1.22
C ASN A 121 0.12 10.44 -1.10
N ILE A 122 0.86 10.38 -2.21
CA ILE A 122 2.27 10.81 -2.26
C ILE A 122 2.39 12.30 -1.94
N GLU A 123 1.58 13.16 -2.55
CA GLU A 123 1.56 14.60 -2.26
C GLU A 123 1.28 14.86 -0.77
N LEU A 124 0.29 14.18 -0.18
CA LEU A 124 -0.06 14.34 1.23
C LEU A 124 1.08 13.91 2.15
N ILE A 125 1.78 12.81 1.85
CA ILE A 125 2.94 12.35 2.61
C ILE A 125 4.09 13.37 2.51
N MET A 126 4.35 13.92 1.32
CA MET A 126 5.45 14.87 1.10
C MET A 126 5.23 16.21 1.78
N ILE A 127 4.00 16.57 2.18
CA ILE A 127 3.76 17.82 2.93
C ILE A 127 4.56 17.81 4.23
N ARG A 128 4.50 16.74 5.03
CA ARG A 128 5.24 16.66 6.30
C ARG A 128 6.75 16.84 6.10
N GLU A 129 7.28 16.29 5.02
CA GLU A 129 8.73 16.30 4.72
C GLU A 129 9.21 17.61 4.09
N SER A 130 8.33 18.37 3.45
CA SER A 130 8.67 19.62 2.78
C SER A 130 8.37 20.88 3.60
N THR A 131 7.73 20.75 4.76
CA THR A 131 7.39 21.88 5.64
C THR A 131 8.16 21.85 6.95
N THR A 132 8.87 22.93 7.27
CA THR A 132 9.58 23.07 8.55
C THR A 132 8.63 23.34 9.72
N LYS A 133 7.61 24.16 9.49
CA LYS A 133 6.63 24.57 10.51
C LYS A 133 5.29 23.85 10.28
N PRO A 134 4.71 23.19 11.29
CA PRO A 134 3.42 22.48 11.16
C PRO A 134 2.32 23.36 10.56
N GLN A 135 2.26 24.64 10.94
CA GLN A 135 1.26 25.61 10.47
C GLN A 135 1.25 25.76 8.94
N LEU A 136 2.41 25.69 8.29
CA LEU A 136 2.49 25.73 6.82
C LEU A 136 1.98 24.43 6.19
N GLY A 137 2.18 23.30 6.88
CA GLY A 137 1.59 22.01 6.51
C GLY A 137 0.06 22.06 6.59
N ASN A 138 -0.50 22.64 7.66
CA ASN A 138 -1.95 22.76 7.83
C ASN A 138 -2.61 23.51 6.66
N LEU A 139 -1.99 24.62 6.19
CA LEU A 139 -2.49 25.36 5.02
C LEU A 139 -2.53 24.49 3.75
N ARG A 140 -1.53 23.63 3.56
CA ARG A 140 -1.49 22.68 2.42
C ARG A 140 -2.51 21.55 2.57
N MET A 141 -2.70 21.03 3.78
CA MET A 141 -3.75 20.04 4.06
C MET A 141 -5.14 20.64 3.78
N GLN A 142 -5.38 21.87 4.24
CA GLN A 142 -6.61 22.61 3.98
C GLN A 142 -6.85 22.84 2.48
N PHE A 143 -5.80 23.22 1.73
CA PHE A 143 -5.88 23.31 0.28
C PHE A 143 -6.34 21.99 -0.37
N TRP A 144 -5.83 20.85 0.10
CA TRP A 144 -6.25 19.55 -0.42
C TRP A 144 -7.69 19.19 -0.02
N ARG A 145 -8.14 19.50 1.21
CA ARG A 145 -9.54 19.34 1.62
C ARG A 145 -10.48 20.08 0.67
N GLU A 146 -10.20 21.36 0.44
CA GLU A 146 -10.98 22.19 -0.48
C GLU A 146 -10.90 21.69 -1.93
N THR A 147 -9.73 21.21 -2.36
CA THR A 147 -9.54 20.67 -3.71
C THR A 147 -10.41 19.44 -3.92
N ILE A 148 -10.47 18.53 -2.95
CA ILE A 148 -11.37 17.37 -2.98
C ILE A 148 -12.81 17.85 -3.01
N ASP A 149 -13.22 18.75 -2.11
CA ASP A 149 -14.59 19.27 -2.10
C ASP A 149 -15.01 19.90 -3.44
N LYS A 150 -14.16 20.74 -4.02
CA LYS A 150 -14.40 21.40 -5.31
C LYS A 150 -14.46 20.38 -6.46
N THR A 151 -13.58 19.38 -6.44
CA THR A 151 -13.54 18.30 -7.45
C THR A 151 -14.84 17.48 -7.43
N PHE A 152 -15.30 17.06 -6.25
CA PHE A 152 -16.53 16.27 -6.10
C PHE A 152 -17.81 17.10 -6.31
N LYS A 153 -17.74 18.44 -6.20
CA LYS A 153 -18.82 19.37 -6.58
C LYS A 153 -18.86 19.69 -8.08
N GLY A 154 -17.93 19.17 -8.87
CA GLY A 154 -17.86 19.38 -10.32
C GLY A 154 -17.10 20.63 -10.77
N ILE A 155 -16.32 21.25 -9.88
CA ILE A 155 -15.53 22.46 -10.16
C ILE A 155 -14.05 22.18 -9.84
N PRO A 156 -13.38 21.23 -10.55
CA PRO A 156 -12.03 20.83 -10.20
C PRO A 156 -11.02 21.98 -10.38
N PRO A 157 -10.17 22.27 -9.37
CA PRO A 157 -9.06 23.20 -9.52
C PRO A 157 -8.06 22.77 -10.60
N GLN A 158 -7.24 23.69 -11.10
CA GLN A 158 -6.20 23.43 -12.13
C GLN A 158 -4.98 22.62 -11.61
N GLN A 159 -5.21 21.69 -10.69
CA GLN A 159 -4.23 20.73 -10.21
C GLN A 159 -4.33 19.43 -11.01
N PRO A 160 -3.21 18.86 -11.50
CA PRO A 160 -3.23 17.63 -12.31
C PRO A 160 -4.02 16.49 -11.68
N ILE A 161 -3.82 16.24 -10.38
CA ILE A 161 -4.50 15.18 -9.64
C ILE A 161 -6.01 15.43 -9.58
N ALA A 162 -6.43 16.67 -9.30
CA ALA A 162 -7.85 17.04 -9.27
C ALA A 162 -8.53 16.85 -10.63
N GLN A 163 -7.84 17.22 -11.72
CA GLN A 163 -8.35 17.04 -13.08
C GLN A 163 -8.55 15.56 -13.44
N VAL A 164 -7.58 14.70 -13.09
CA VAL A 164 -7.70 13.25 -13.33
C VAL A 164 -8.77 12.64 -12.44
N LEU A 165 -8.86 13.04 -11.16
CA LEU A 165 -9.90 12.57 -10.25
C LEU A 165 -11.29 12.95 -10.76
N TYR A 166 -11.51 14.20 -11.17
CA TYR A 166 -12.79 14.64 -11.73
C TYR A 166 -13.19 13.82 -12.95
N ASN A 167 -12.29 13.65 -13.93
CA ASN A 167 -12.55 12.80 -15.09
C ASN A 167 -12.76 11.32 -14.73
N SER A 168 -12.24 10.88 -13.58
CA SER A 168 -12.46 9.52 -13.08
C SER A 168 -13.86 9.32 -12.48
N LEU A 169 -14.50 10.40 -11.99
CA LEU A 169 -15.87 10.32 -11.45
C LEU A 169 -16.91 10.00 -12.53
N GLU A 170 -16.58 10.16 -13.82
CA GLU A 170 -17.42 9.72 -14.95
C GLU A 170 -17.47 8.19 -15.12
N ILE A 171 -16.46 7.47 -14.61
CA ILE A 171 -16.29 6.02 -14.82
C ILE A 171 -16.41 5.20 -13.53
N CYS A 172 -16.16 5.79 -12.37
CA CYS A 172 -16.26 5.10 -11.08
C CYS A 172 -16.83 6.01 -10.00
N GLN A 173 -17.56 5.43 -9.06
CA GLN A 173 -18.04 6.13 -7.88
C GLN A 173 -16.98 6.04 -6.79
N LEU A 174 -16.47 7.19 -6.35
CA LEU A 174 -15.49 7.26 -5.27
C LEU A 174 -16.10 8.03 -4.10
N SER A 175 -15.80 7.62 -2.88
CA SER A 175 -16.26 8.34 -1.69
C SER A 175 -15.29 9.47 -1.31
N PRO A 176 -15.74 10.74 -1.26
CA PRO A 176 -14.92 11.84 -0.77
C PRO A 176 -14.53 11.65 0.71
N LEU A 177 -15.28 10.84 1.46
CA LEU A 177 -15.02 10.54 2.87
C LEU A 177 -13.61 9.96 3.08
N PHE A 178 -13.21 8.96 2.28
CA PHE A 178 -11.92 8.29 2.47
C PHE A 178 -10.75 9.21 2.14
N PHE A 179 -10.90 10.08 1.14
CA PHE A 179 -9.91 11.12 0.87
C PHE A 179 -9.73 12.07 2.05
N LYS A 180 -10.84 12.53 2.64
CA LYS A 180 -10.82 13.43 3.80
C LYS A 180 -10.22 12.75 5.03
N ARG A 181 -10.58 11.50 5.32
CA ARG A 181 -9.99 10.72 6.43
C ARG A 181 -8.47 10.64 6.32
N ILE A 182 -7.93 10.40 5.12
CA ILE A 182 -6.48 10.38 4.88
C ILE A 182 -5.89 11.77 5.16
N ILE A 183 -6.52 12.84 4.65
CA ILE A 183 -6.02 14.21 4.87
C ILE A 183 -6.05 14.57 6.35
N ASP A 184 -7.13 14.25 7.06
CA ASP A 184 -7.31 14.56 8.48
C ASP A 184 -6.30 13.82 9.36
N GLU A 185 -6.07 12.53 9.10
CA GLU A 185 -5.04 11.76 9.81
C GLU A 185 -3.64 12.34 9.53
N ARG A 186 -3.33 12.71 8.28
CA ARG A 186 -2.03 13.29 7.93
C ARG A 186 -1.83 14.69 8.50
N ASP A 187 -2.89 15.47 8.63
CA ASP A 187 -2.89 16.80 9.25
C ASP A 187 -2.62 16.70 10.76
N ALA A 188 -3.27 15.75 11.45
CA ALA A 188 -3.00 15.45 12.85
C ALA A 188 -1.53 15.04 13.08
N GLN A 189 -0.96 14.26 12.15
CA GLN A 189 0.43 13.81 12.21
C GLN A 189 1.48 14.91 11.94
N LEU A 190 1.08 16.13 11.54
CA LEU A 190 2.04 17.25 11.39
C LEU A 190 2.73 17.65 12.70
N TYR A 191 2.11 17.32 13.83
CA TYR A 191 2.61 17.61 15.17
C TYR A 191 3.39 16.45 15.79
N ASP A 192 3.59 15.36 15.05
CA ASP A 192 4.24 14.11 15.52
C ASP A 192 3.68 13.63 16.88
N PRO A 193 2.36 13.43 17.03
CA PRO A 193 1.79 12.94 18.27
C PRO A 193 2.36 11.55 18.62
N PRO A 194 2.71 11.28 19.89
CA PRO A 194 3.22 9.98 20.28
C PRO A 194 2.12 8.93 20.22
N TYR A 195 2.44 7.75 19.68
CA TYR A 195 1.57 6.58 19.84
C TYR A 195 1.69 6.06 21.27
N ILE A 196 0.55 5.81 21.92
CA ILE A 196 0.48 5.32 23.29
C ILE A 196 0.49 3.79 23.27
N ASN A 197 -0.35 3.20 22.42
CA ASN A 197 -0.57 1.75 22.39
C ASN A 197 -0.76 1.22 20.96
N ASN A 198 -0.93 -0.10 20.83
CA ASN A 198 -1.11 -0.78 19.54
C ASN A 198 -2.33 -0.26 18.75
N LYS A 199 -3.42 0.11 19.43
CA LYS A 199 -4.63 0.61 18.76
C LYS A 199 -4.37 1.91 18.02
N ASP A 200 -3.42 2.73 18.47
CA ASP A 200 -3.10 3.98 17.77
C ASP A 200 -2.39 3.69 16.44
N LEU A 201 -1.53 2.66 16.39
CA LEU A 201 -0.93 2.18 15.13
C LEU A 201 -1.99 1.59 14.19
N GLU A 202 -2.91 0.80 14.73
CA GLU A 202 -4.03 0.24 13.96
C GLU A 202 -4.93 1.35 13.41
N SER A 203 -5.27 2.34 14.23
CA SER A 203 -6.06 3.51 13.84
C SER A 203 -5.37 4.30 12.73
N TYR A 204 -4.06 4.51 12.84
CA TYR A 204 -3.28 5.15 11.79
C TYR A 204 -3.34 4.38 10.46
N GLY A 205 -3.16 3.05 10.50
CA GLY A 205 -3.26 2.20 9.30
C GLY A 205 -4.68 2.14 8.71
N GLU A 206 -5.72 2.19 9.55
CA GLU A 206 -7.13 2.27 9.16
C GLU A 206 -7.43 3.60 8.44
N ASN A 207 -7.01 4.73 9.01
CA ASN A 207 -7.30 6.05 8.46
C ASN A 207 -6.42 6.43 7.26
N THR A 208 -5.32 5.72 7.01
CA THR A 208 -4.43 5.97 5.86
C THR A 208 -4.49 4.87 4.81
N ALA A 209 -3.81 3.76 5.04
CA ALA A 209 -3.65 2.70 4.05
C ALA A 209 -4.96 1.96 3.76
N SER A 210 -5.81 1.74 4.75
CA SER A 210 -7.12 1.09 4.53
C SER A 210 -8.05 2.00 3.73
N CYS A 211 -8.08 3.30 4.03
CA CYS A 211 -8.80 4.29 3.21
C CYS A 211 -8.37 4.30 1.75
N LEU A 212 -7.07 4.11 1.44
CA LEU A 212 -6.60 3.95 0.06
C LEU A 212 -7.11 2.65 -0.58
N LEU A 213 -7.14 1.56 0.18
CA LEU A 213 -7.66 0.29 -0.33
C LEU A 213 -9.16 0.35 -0.58
N TYR A 214 -9.94 0.99 0.29
CA TYR A 214 -11.38 1.23 0.06
C TYR A 214 -11.60 2.04 -1.22
N LEU A 215 -10.82 3.10 -1.45
CA LEU A 215 -10.88 3.87 -2.70
C LEU A 215 -10.53 3.03 -3.94
N HIS A 216 -9.58 2.10 -3.80
CA HIS A 216 -9.23 1.17 -4.87
C HIS A 216 -10.31 0.12 -5.12
N LEU A 217 -10.94 -0.43 -4.09
CA LEU A 217 -12.11 -1.31 -4.22
C LEU A 217 -13.27 -0.59 -4.90
N GLN A 218 -13.56 0.65 -4.49
CA GLN A 218 -14.55 1.51 -5.12
C GLN A 218 -14.22 1.80 -6.60
N SER A 219 -12.96 2.08 -6.91
CA SER A 219 -12.53 2.27 -8.31
C SER A 219 -12.73 1.02 -9.17
N LEU A 220 -12.64 -0.15 -8.56
CA LEU A 220 -12.88 -1.44 -9.19
C LEU A 220 -14.37 -1.77 -9.24
N GLY A 221 -15.26 -0.99 -8.62
CA GLY A 221 -16.69 -1.27 -8.53
C GLY A 221 -17.04 -2.44 -7.60
N VAL A 222 -16.20 -2.68 -6.59
CA VAL A 222 -16.44 -3.71 -5.57
C VAL A 222 -17.17 -3.09 -4.38
N GLU A 223 -18.39 -3.54 -4.15
CA GLU A 223 -19.22 -3.21 -2.99
C GLU A 223 -19.48 -4.51 -2.21
N ASP A 224 -18.50 -4.93 -1.42
CA ASP A 224 -18.56 -6.17 -0.67
C ASP A 224 -17.96 -6.01 0.73
N ILE A 225 -18.71 -6.42 1.74
CA ILE A 225 -18.34 -6.25 3.15
C ILE A 225 -17.10 -7.09 3.49
N GLN A 226 -16.95 -8.27 2.88
CA GLN A 226 -15.79 -9.14 3.14
C GLN A 226 -14.52 -8.55 2.51
N ALA A 227 -14.62 -7.98 1.31
CA ALA A 227 -13.55 -7.21 0.68
C ALA A 227 -13.14 -6.00 1.54
N ASP A 228 -14.09 -5.29 2.13
CA ASP A 228 -13.82 -4.17 3.04
C ASP A 228 -13.13 -4.65 4.32
N HIS A 229 -13.57 -5.74 4.94
CA HIS A 229 -12.89 -6.32 6.10
C HIS A 229 -11.45 -6.76 5.75
N ALA A 230 -11.24 -7.39 4.60
CA ALA A 230 -9.90 -7.73 4.11
C ALA A 230 -9.05 -6.47 3.92
N ALA A 231 -9.59 -5.44 3.27
CA ALA A 231 -8.90 -4.17 3.05
C ALA A 231 -8.55 -3.44 4.34
N SER A 232 -9.43 -3.45 5.35
CA SER A 232 -9.16 -2.90 6.70
C SER A 232 -7.93 -3.54 7.32
N HIS A 233 -7.90 -4.88 7.36
CA HIS A 233 -6.79 -5.59 7.97
C HIS A 233 -5.49 -5.43 7.17
N ILE A 234 -5.54 -5.50 5.84
CA ILE A 234 -4.37 -5.26 5.00
C ILE A 234 -3.84 -3.84 5.20
N GLY A 235 -4.72 -2.83 5.23
CA GLY A 235 -4.31 -1.45 5.41
C GLY A 235 -3.71 -1.19 6.80
N LYS A 236 -4.27 -1.76 7.87
CA LYS A 236 -3.64 -1.76 9.20
C LYS A 236 -2.22 -2.34 9.17
N SER A 237 -2.06 -3.50 8.55
CA SER A 237 -0.75 -4.14 8.37
C SER A 237 0.24 -3.25 7.59
N ILE A 238 -0.20 -2.69 6.46
CA ILE A 238 0.62 -1.79 5.63
C ILE A 238 1.01 -0.53 6.43
N GLY A 239 0.10 0.04 7.21
CA GLY A 239 0.37 1.21 8.05
C GLY A 239 1.48 0.93 9.06
N ILE A 240 1.37 -0.19 9.78
CA ILE A 240 2.38 -0.63 10.75
C ILE A 240 3.72 -0.89 10.05
N VAL A 241 3.72 -1.65 8.94
CA VAL A 241 4.94 -1.95 8.17
C VAL A 241 5.58 -0.70 7.58
N THR A 242 4.80 0.30 7.20
CA THR A 242 5.32 1.58 6.71
C THR A 242 6.09 2.30 7.81
N ILE A 243 5.58 2.30 9.06
CA ILE A 243 6.29 2.85 10.21
C ILE A 243 7.58 2.06 10.48
N LEU A 244 7.51 0.73 10.49
CA LEU A 244 8.69 -0.14 10.71
C LEU A 244 9.77 0.07 9.64
N ARG A 245 9.37 0.16 8.36
CA ARG A 245 10.28 0.39 7.23
C ARG A 245 10.89 1.79 7.25
N GLY A 246 10.12 2.79 7.68
CA GLY A 246 10.56 4.17 7.82
C GLY A 246 11.36 4.44 9.10
N PHE A 247 11.36 3.51 10.07
CA PHE A 247 11.87 3.76 11.41
C PHE A 247 13.31 4.28 11.47
N PRO A 248 14.30 3.71 10.75
CA PRO A 248 15.66 4.24 10.76
C PRO A 248 15.74 5.71 10.29
N TYR A 249 14.95 6.06 9.27
CA TYR A 249 14.88 7.42 8.77
C TYR A 249 14.23 8.36 9.80
N LEU A 250 13.14 7.94 10.42
CA LEU A 250 12.43 8.73 11.44
C LEU A 250 13.30 8.99 12.67
N VAL A 251 14.05 7.99 13.13
CA VAL A 251 15.05 8.13 14.21
C VAL A 251 16.11 9.17 13.85
N SER A 252 16.60 9.19 12.62
CA SER A 252 17.56 10.22 12.15
C SER A 252 16.97 11.64 12.18
N LYS A 253 15.64 11.76 12.16
CA LYS A 253 14.88 13.01 12.28
C LYS A 253 14.40 13.28 13.71
N ARG A 254 14.85 12.48 14.69
CA ARG A 254 14.40 12.54 16.09
C ARG A 254 12.88 12.38 16.27
N ARG A 255 12.26 11.54 15.44
CA ARG A 255 10.82 11.21 15.53
C ARG A 255 10.65 9.79 16.04
N MET A 256 9.94 9.63 17.16
CA MET A 256 9.61 8.34 17.75
C MET A 256 8.17 7.97 17.41
N LEU A 257 7.98 7.01 16.49
CA LEU A 257 6.67 6.49 16.10
C LEU A 257 6.41 5.06 16.61
N LEU A 258 7.18 4.58 17.58
CA LEU A 258 6.84 3.34 18.29
C LEU A 258 5.93 3.66 19.49
N PRO A 259 4.95 2.79 19.81
CA PRO A 259 4.09 2.98 20.95
C PRO A 259 4.86 3.06 22.27
N SER A 260 4.53 4.04 23.11
CA SER A 260 5.19 4.26 24.41
C SER A 260 4.99 3.08 25.36
N ALA A 261 3.86 2.37 25.29
CA ALA A 261 3.63 1.15 26.05
C ALA A 261 4.65 0.05 25.70
N ILE A 262 5.01 -0.10 24.43
CA ILE A 262 5.98 -1.11 23.98
C ILE A 262 7.40 -0.67 24.34
N THR A 263 7.76 0.58 24.08
CA THR A 263 9.10 1.06 24.43
C THR A 263 9.35 0.97 25.93
N SER A 264 8.35 1.28 26.75
CA SER A 264 8.43 1.12 28.21
C SER A 264 8.57 -0.36 28.62
N LYS A 265 7.79 -1.26 28.01
CA LYS A 265 7.84 -2.72 28.28
C LYS A 265 9.23 -3.30 28.08
N TYR A 266 9.96 -2.84 27.05
CA TYR A 266 11.32 -3.30 26.74
C TYR A 266 12.43 -2.39 27.29
N ASN A 267 12.09 -1.43 28.17
CA ASN A 267 13.04 -0.47 28.78
C ASN A 267 13.86 0.33 27.75
N ILE A 268 13.21 0.74 26.67
CA ILE A 268 13.82 1.47 25.56
C ILE A 268 13.76 2.98 25.83
N SER A 269 14.93 3.60 25.95
CA SER A 269 15.06 5.06 26.03
C SER A 269 15.02 5.69 24.63
N GLN A 270 14.13 6.68 24.45
CA GLN A 270 14.02 7.40 23.18
C GLN A 270 15.31 8.17 22.83
N GLU A 271 15.90 8.83 23.82
CA GLU A 271 17.12 9.63 23.63
C GLU A 271 18.32 8.74 23.29
N GLU A 272 18.39 7.53 23.86
CA GLU A 272 19.44 6.57 23.55
C GLU A 272 19.35 6.11 22.09
N ILE A 273 18.14 5.78 21.62
CA ILE A 273 17.89 5.43 20.20
C ILE A 273 18.30 6.59 19.29
N PHE A 274 17.94 7.83 19.62
CA PHE A 274 18.28 8.98 18.78
C PHE A 274 19.78 9.26 18.69
N ARG A 275 20.55 8.90 19.73
CA ARG A 275 22.01 9.11 19.75
C ARG A 275 22.79 7.97 19.12
N GLN A 276 22.43 6.74 19.45
CA GLN A 276 23.25 5.55 19.17
C GLN A 276 22.65 4.64 18.09
N GLY A 277 21.35 4.79 17.78
CA GLY A 277 20.62 3.95 16.83
C GLY A 277 20.07 2.69 17.50
N PRO A 278 20.51 1.47 17.11
CA PRO A 278 20.00 0.23 17.69
C PRO A 278 20.38 0.12 19.17
N VAL A 279 19.37 -0.15 20.01
CA VAL A 279 19.53 -0.34 21.47
C VAL A 279 19.04 -1.73 21.87
N LYS A 280 19.50 -2.21 23.02
CA LYS A 280 19.09 -3.51 23.54
C LYS A 280 17.57 -3.54 23.79
N GLY A 281 16.91 -4.59 23.31
CA GLY A 281 15.46 -4.78 23.46
C GLY A 281 14.63 -4.18 22.32
N LEU A 282 15.26 -3.42 21.42
CA LEU A 282 14.58 -2.89 20.24
C LEU A 282 14.09 -4.01 19.33
N GLU A 283 14.89 -5.05 19.08
CA GLU A 283 14.48 -6.17 18.23
C GLU A 283 13.24 -6.89 18.79
N ASP A 284 13.13 -7.01 20.13
CA ASP A 284 11.97 -7.60 20.80
C ASP A 284 10.73 -6.69 20.68
N ALA A 285 10.90 -5.37 20.79
CA ALA A 285 9.82 -4.41 20.54
C ALA A 285 9.34 -4.43 19.09
N ILE A 286 10.27 -4.48 18.13
CA ILE A 286 9.94 -4.60 16.71
C ILE A 286 9.27 -5.93 16.42
N PHE A 287 9.73 -7.02 17.03
CA PHE A 287 9.10 -8.33 16.92
C PHE A 287 7.63 -8.30 17.32
N GLU A 288 7.29 -7.67 18.45
CA GLU A 288 5.91 -7.55 18.92
C GLU A 288 5.04 -6.76 17.93
N ILE A 289 5.55 -5.65 17.40
CA ILE A 289 4.83 -4.81 16.42
C ILE A 289 4.71 -5.53 15.06
N ALA A 290 5.76 -6.21 14.62
CA ALA A 290 5.75 -6.98 13.38
C ALA A 290 4.78 -8.17 13.45
N THR A 291 4.67 -8.78 14.63
CA THR A 291 3.69 -9.84 14.91
C THR A 291 2.26 -9.30 14.79
N LEU A 292 1.98 -8.12 15.34
CA LEU A 292 0.68 -7.46 15.16
C LEU A 292 0.34 -7.20 13.68
N ALA A 293 1.31 -6.71 12.90
CA ALA A 293 1.11 -6.48 11.47
C ALA A 293 0.87 -7.79 10.70
N HIS A 294 1.58 -8.87 11.08
CA HIS A 294 1.42 -10.17 10.46
C HIS A 294 0.06 -10.80 10.82
N ASP A 295 -0.38 -10.68 12.08
CA ASP A 295 -1.68 -11.13 12.53
C ASP A 295 -2.82 -10.54 11.69
N HIS A 296 -2.76 -9.24 11.38
CA HIS A 296 -3.72 -8.63 10.47
C HIS A 296 -3.68 -9.22 9.04
N LEU A 297 -2.51 -9.57 8.50
CA LEU A 297 -2.45 -10.25 7.19
C LEU A 297 -3.09 -11.63 7.24
N LEU A 298 -2.88 -12.38 8.33
CA LEU A 298 -3.52 -13.68 8.53
C LEU A 298 -5.05 -13.52 8.61
N THR A 299 -5.55 -12.57 9.38
CA THR A 299 -6.99 -12.26 9.44
C THR A 299 -7.53 -11.80 8.09
N ALA A 300 -6.79 -10.99 7.32
CA ALA A 300 -7.23 -10.59 5.99
C ALA A 300 -7.40 -11.81 5.04
N ARG A 301 -6.52 -12.81 5.15
CA ARG A 301 -6.57 -14.02 4.34
C ARG A 301 -7.79 -14.91 4.65
N THR A 302 -8.35 -14.83 5.87
CA THR A 302 -9.57 -15.60 6.18
C THR A 302 -10.79 -15.11 5.40
N PHE A 303 -10.81 -13.84 5.00
CA PHE A 303 -11.90 -13.26 4.20
C PHE A 303 -11.79 -13.54 2.70
N LEU A 304 -10.63 -14.03 2.23
CA LEU A 304 -10.34 -14.22 0.81
C LEU A 304 -11.33 -15.19 0.14
N GLN A 305 -11.78 -16.23 0.84
CA GLN A 305 -12.72 -17.23 0.30
C GLN A 305 -14.08 -16.63 -0.08
N SER A 306 -14.50 -15.59 0.65
CA SER A 306 -15.79 -14.92 0.46
C SER A 306 -15.68 -13.65 -0.37
N THR A 307 -14.47 -13.25 -0.75
CA THR A 307 -14.21 -11.99 -1.45
C THR A 307 -14.32 -12.19 -2.98
N PRO A 308 -14.96 -11.26 -3.71
CA PRO A 308 -15.00 -11.35 -5.17
C PRO A 308 -13.61 -11.21 -5.80
N ASN A 309 -13.34 -11.99 -6.85
CA ASN A 309 -12.06 -11.95 -7.58
C ASN A 309 -11.71 -10.55 -8.14
N GLN A 310 -12.71 -9.71 -8.37
CA GLN A 310 -12.55 -8.32 -8.81
C GLN A 310 -11.85 -7.44 -7.78
N ALA A 311 -11.88 -7.79 -6.49
CA ALA A 311 -11.18 -7.09 -5.41
C ALA A 311 -9.67 -7.37 -5.40
N LEU A 312 -9.24 -8.49 -5.98
CA LEU A 312 -7.87 -8.99 -5.89
C LEU A 312 -6.79 -7.95 -6.28
N PRO A 313 -6.94 -7.14 -7.34
CA PRO A 313 -5.96 -6.10 -7.67
C PRO A 313 -5.71 -5.09 -6.54
N ALA A 314 -6.72 -4.75 -5.74
CA ALA A 314 -6.55 -3.89 -4.57
C ALA A 314 -5.83 -4.62 -3.44
N LEU A 315 -6.26 -5.86 -3.15
CA LEU A 315 -5.75 -6.68 -2.05
C LEU A 315 -4.30 -7.16 -2.27
N LEU A 316 -3.82 -7.22 -3.51
CA LEU A 316 -2.41 -7.51 -3.83
C LEU A 316 -1.42 -6.53 -3.17
N SER A 317 -1.87 -5.37 -2.69
CA SER A 317 -1.06 -4.46 -1.87
C SER A 317 -0.51 -5.11 -0.59
N ALA A 318 -1.07 -6.25 -0.15
CA ALA A 318 -0.55 -7.06 0.93
C ALA A 318 0.77 -7.77 0.59
N VAL A 319 1.04 -8.10 -0.68
CA VAL A 319 2.21 -8.90 -1.08
C VAL A 319 3.54 -8.19 -0.74
N PRO A 320 3.77 -6.90 -1.06
CA PRO A 320 4.97 -6.20 -0.61
C PRO A 320 5.11 -6.14 0.92
N CYS A 321 3.98 -6.05 1.62
CA CYS A 321 3.92 -6.03 3.09
C CYS A 321 4.42 -7.36 3.67
N ASP A 322 3.85 -8.49 3.21
CA ASP A 322 4.23 -9.84 3.63
C ASP A 322 5.70 -10.13 3.32
N LEU A 323 6.17 -9.74 2.13
CA LEU A 323 7.58 -9.90 1.74
C LEU A 323 8.54 -9.07 2.61
N TYR A 324 8.10 -7.90 3.09
CA TYR A 324 8.89 -7.11 4.03
C TYR A 324 8.95 -7.77 5.40
N LEU A 325 7.82 -8.23 5.94
CA LEU A 325 7.76 -8.92 7.23
C LEU A 325 8.64 -10.18 7.25
N LYS A 326 8.57 -11.01 6.20
CA LYS A 326 9.45 -12.19 6.03
C LYS A 326 10.94 -11.83 5.99
N ARG A 327 11.28 -10.67 5.41
CA ARG A 327 12.68 -10.19 5.41
C ARG A 327 13.08 -9.68 6.78
N LEU A 328 12.20 -8.95 7.46
CA LEU A 328 12.43 -8.45 8.80
C LEU A 328 12.70 -9.61 9.77
N GLU A 329 11.88 -10.67 9.70
CA GLU A 329 12.09 -11.91 10.44
C GLU A 329 13.46 -12.54 10.13
N LYS A 330 13.80 -12.68 8.83
CA LYS A 330 15.09 -13.24 8.40
C LYS A 330 16.31 -12.48 8.96
N TYR A 331 16.18 -11.19 9.25
CA TYR A 331 17.24 -10.36 9.84
C TYR A 331 17.02 -10.13 11.34
N ASN A 332 16.35 -11.06 12.04
CA ASN A 332 16.08 -11.03 13.48
C ASN A 332 15.46 -9.71 13.96
N PHE A 333 14.53 -9.17 13.18
CA PHE A 333 13.81 -7.94 13.52
C PHE A 333 14.71 -6.70 13.69
N ASN A 334 15.94 -6.73 13.16
CA ASN A 334 16.81 -5.57 13.12
C ASN A 334 16.36 -4.61 11.99
N VAL A 335 15.59 -3.58 12.35
CA VAL A 335 15.11 -2.53 11.44
C VAL A 335 16.22 -1.68 10.81
N PHE A 336 17.41 -1.64 11.40
CA PHE A 336 18.54 -0.87 10.88
C PHE A 336 19.37 -1.63 9.84
N ASP A 337 19.06 -2.90 9.56
CA ASP A 337 19.83 -3.68 8.57
C ASP A 337 19.69 -3.05 7.17
N PRO A 338 20.79 -2.62 6.52
CA PRO A 338 20.75 -1.98 5.20
C PRO A 338 20.16 -2.89 4.12
N LYS A 339 20.18 -4.22 4.33
CA LYS A 339 19.57 -5.17 3.42
C LYS A 339 18.05 -5.08 3.43
N LEU A 340 17.40 -4.44 4.40
CA LEU A 340 15.95 -4.19 4.38
C LEU A 340 15.57 -3.07 3.40
N ALA A 341 16.44 -2.09 3.20
CA ALA A 341 16.21 -0.96 2.28
C ALA A 341 16.29 -1.36 0.79
N ILE A 342 16.88 -2.53 0.49
CA ILE A 342 17.04 -3.00 -0.89
C ILE A 342 15.68 -3.34 -1.50
N ARG A 343 15.42 -2.84 -2.71
CA ARG A 343 14.20 -3.15 -3.48
C ARG A 343 14.14 -4.63 -3.83
N ASN A 344 12.95 -5.23 -3.68
CA ASN A 344 12.76 -6.63 -4.03
C ASN A 344 12.59 -6.80 -5.54
N TRP A 345 13.65 -7.20 -6.23
CA TRP A 345 13.60 -7.44 -7.68
C TRP A 345 12.65 -8.59 -8.08
N LYS A 346 12.34 -9.52 -7.18
CA LYS A 346 11.39 -10.61 -7.40
C LYS A 346 9.92 -10.20 -7.21
N LEU A 347 9.65 -8.95 -6.82
CA LEU A 347 8.30 -8.49 -6.54
C LEU A 347 7.31 -8.73 -7.72
N PRO A 348 7.65 -8.44 -9.00
CA PRO A 348 6.74 -8.72 -10.11
C PRO A 348 6.35 -10.20 -10.21
N PHE A 349 7.29 -11.12 -9.95
CA PHE A 349 7.02 -12.56 -9.95
C PHE A 349 6.05 -12.94 -8.83
N TYR A 350 6.26 -12.46 -7.61
CA TYR A 350 5.35 -12.75 -6.50
C TYR A 350 3.96 -12.18 -6.72
N LEU A 351 3.86 -10.96 -7.25
CA LEU A 351 2.58 -10.35 -7.59
C LEU A 351 1.84 -11.16 -8.66
N TRP A 352 2.53 -11.55 -9.74
CA TRP A 352 1.95 -12.39 -10.77
C TRP A 352 1.52 -13.76 -10.23
N TYR A 353 2.36 -14.41 -9.43
CA TYR A 353 2.05 -15.71 -8.85
C TYR A 353 0.81 -15.65 -7.97
N ASN A 354 0.74 -14.68 -7.06
CA ASN A 354 -0.37 -14.48 -6.14
C ASN A 354 -1.67 -14.10 -6.88
N TYR A 355 -1.58 -13.21 -7.88
CA TYR A 355 -2.73 -12.86 -8.73
C TYR A 355 -3.34 -14.09 -9.41
N ASN A 356 -2.52 -14.93 -10.05
CA ASN A 356 -3.02 -16.13 -10.74
C ASN A 356 -3.52 -17.22 -9.78
N LYS A 357 -3.03 -17.23 -8.53
CA LYS A 357 -3.51 -18.12 -7.48
C LYS A 357 -4.75 -17.60 -6.76
N GLY A 358 -5.18 -16.37 -7.04
CA GLY A 358 -6.31 -15.75 -6.34
C GLY A 358 -6.01 -15.42 -4.88
N THR A 359 -4.75 -15.14 -4.52
CA THR A 359 -4.31 -14.93 -3.14
C THR A 359 -3.35 -13.73 -3.02
N PHE A 360 -2.87 -13.42 -1.82
CA PHE A 360 -1.91 -12.35 -1.53
C PHE A 360 -0.97 -12.63 -0.36
#